data_AF-A0A9D2JF04-F1
#
_entry.id   AF-A0A9D2JF04-F1
#
_cell.length_a   1.000
_cell.length_b   1.000
_cell.length_c   1.000
_cell.angle_alpha   90.00
_cell.angle_beta   90.00
_cell.angle_gamma   90.00
#
_symmetry.space_group_name_H-M   'P 1'
#
loop_
_entity.id
_entity.type
_entity.pdbx_description
1 polymer ?
#
loop_
_entity_poly.entity_id
_entity_poly.type
_entity_poly.pdbx_seq_one_letter_code
_entity_poly.pdbx_strand_id
1 'polypeptide(L)'
;MRHSRAFWAAFALLAGATILDVANPCVGIFALFHLVLTFVSLMAYIVMRAHAKGLVYGSRAFEAARRHGGEEAERLAREASRRTTSLLSRMLLGMAAVFTVFASVATLLLTMIGLDPSAGGKVMFPVQLAPFDAAFDLWALSAVMSVAAAVLLVVAGGDVRRWLRMAA
;
A
#
# COMPACT_ATOMS: atom_id res chain seq x y z
N MET A 1 14.28 9.35 14.36
CA MET A 1 13.24 9.32 13.29
C MET A 1 12.06 8.43 13.73
N ARG A 2 10.85 8.98 13.93
CA ARG A 2 9.67 8.22 14.40
C ARG A 2 8.98 7.48 13.24
N HIS A 3 8.28 6.38 13.54
CA HIS A 3 7.47 5.66 12.55
C HIS A 3 6.28 6.53 12.10
N SER A 4 5.88 6.44 10.81
CA SER A 4 4.66 7.06 10.32
C SER A 4 3.45 6.33 10.89
N ARG A 5 2.64 7.03 11.69
CA ARG A 5 1.36 6.52 12.20
C ARG A 5 0.35 6.33 11.06
N ALA A 6 0.36 7.24 10.08
CA ALA A 6 -0.51 7.16 8.91
C ALA A 6 -0.26 5.89 8.10
N PHE A 7 1.01 5.52 7.88
CA PHE A 7 1.35 4.28 7.20
C PHE A 7 0.78 3.04 7.91
N TRP A 8 1.00 2.92 9.23
CA TRP A 8 0.55 1.75 9.98
C TRP A 8 -0.98 1.67 10.07
N ALA A 9 -1.66 2.82 10.16
CA ALA A 9 -3.11 2.86 10.07
C ALA A 9 -3.60 2.43 8.69
N ALA A 10 -3.00 2.91 7.60
CA ALA A 10 -3.32 2.47 6.24
C ALA A 10 -3.10 0.96 6.06
N PHE A 11 -1.98 0.45 6.56
CA PHE A 11 -1.65 -0.97 6.50
C PHE A 11 -2.69 -1.82 7.24
N ALA A 12 -3.09 -1.42 8.46
CA ALA A 12 -4.12 -2.12 9.21
C ALA A 12 -5.47 -2.10 8.49
N LEU A 13 -5.83 -0.98 7.86
CA LEU A 13 -7.06 -0.86 7.06
C LEU A 13 -7.02 -1.75 5.81
N LEU A 14 -5.91 -1.80 5.07
CA LEU A 14 -5.80 -2.68 3.90
C LEU A 14 -5.81 -4.16 4.28
N ALA A 15 -5.15 -4.53 5.39
CA ALA A 15 -5.19 -5.88 5.92
C ALA A 15 -6.61 -6.26 6.35
N GLY A 16 -7.32 -5.35 7.02
CA GLY A 16 -8.72 -5.54 7.39
C GLY A 16 -9.65 -5.67 6.18
N ALA A 17 -9.50 -4.81 5.17
CA ALA A 17 -10.24 -4.90 3.91
C ALA A 17 -9.98 -6.24 3.21
N THR A 18 -8.73 -6.71 3.20
CA THR A 18 -8.37 -8.04 2.68
C THR A 18 -9.13 -9.16 3.39
N ILE A 19 -9.20 -9.12 4.73
CA ILE A 19 -9.93 -10.13 5.51
C ILE A 19 -11.43 -10.10 5.18
N LEU A 20 -12.02 -8.91 5.06
CA LEU A 20 -13.43 -8.74 4.69
C LEU A 20 -13.72 -9.25 3.27
N ASP A 21 -12.81 -9.00 2.32
CA ASP A 21 -12.94 -9.49 0.95
C ASP A 21 -12.82 -11.01 0.85
N VAL A 22 -11.99 -11.65 1.69
CA VAL A 22 -11.94 -13.13 1.79
C VAL A 22 -13.25 -13.68 2.33
N ALA A 23 -13.84 -13.00 3.31
CA ALA A 23 -15.14 -13.40 3.87
C ALA A 23 -16.31 -13.16 2.89
N ASN A 24 -16.13 -12.31 1.88
CA ASN A 24 -17.17 -12.00 0.91
C ASN A 24 -17.28 -13.08 -0.19
N PRO A 25 -18.42 -13.78 -0.29
CA PRO A 25 -18.62 -14.87 -1.25
C PRO A 25 -18.54 -14.43 -2.72
N CYS A 26 -18.77 -13.15 -3.02
CA CYS A 26 -18.80 -12.65 -4.40
C CYS A 26 -17.41 -12.24 -4.91
N VAL A 27 -16.44 -12.05 -4.01
CA VAL A 27 -15.26 -11.22 -4.31
C VAL A 27 -13.93 -11.78 -3.80
N GLY A 28 -13.90 -13.04 -3.35
CA GLY A 28 -12.70 -13.65 -2.75
C GLY A 28 -11.41 -13.57 -3.61
N ILE A 29 -11.52 -13.53 -4.94
CA ILE A 29 -10.36 -13.33 -5.83
C ILE A 29 -9.75 -11.93 -5.68
N PHE A 30 -10.53 -10.92 -5.29
CA PHE A 30 -10.05 -9.54 -5.12
C PHE A 30 -9.37 -9.27 -3.79
N ALA A 31 -9.56 -10.15 -2.81
CA ALA A 31 -8.72 -10.17 -1.62
C ALA A 31 -7.23 -10.27 -2.01
N LEU A 32 -6.91 -10.96 -3.10
CA LEU A 32 -5.54 -11.03 -3.61
C LEU A 32 -4.99 -9.65 -4.02
N PHE A 33 -5.81 -8.77 -4.60
CA PHE A 33 -5.37 -7.42 -4.95
C PHE A 33 -5.08 -6.58 -3.70
N HIS A 34 -5.98 -6.58 -2.71
CA HIS A 34 -5.73 -5.87 -1.46
C HIS A 34 -4.53 -6.44 -0.70
N LEU A 35 -4.33 -7.76 -0.73
CA LEU A 35 -3.14 -8.42 -0.16
C LEU A 35 -1.85 -7.98 -0.86
N VAL A 36 -1.82 -7.99 -2.19
CA VAL A 36 -0.65 -7.55 -2.98
C VAL A 36 -0.35 -6.06 -2.71
N LEU A 37 -1.37 -5.20 -2.67
CA LEU A 37 -1.21 -3.78 -2.36
C LEU A 37 -0.69 -3.57 -0.94
N THR A 38 -1.16 -4.35 0.03
CA THR A 38 -0.67 -4.37 1.41
C THR A 38 0.81 -4.75 1.47
N PHE A 39 1.21 -5.80 0.74
CA PHE A 39 2.59 -6.26 0.71
C PHE A 39 3.52 -5.25 0.02
N VAL A 40 3.14 -4.74 -1.15
CA VAL A 40 3.92 -3.76 -1.92
C VAL A 40 4.11 -2.48 -1.12
N SER A 41 3.05 -1.97 -0.47
CA SER A 41 3.15 -0.76 0.36
C SER A 41 4.04 -0.97 1.58
N LEU A 42 3.99 -2.15 2.22
CA LEU A 42 4.89 -2.50 3.33
C LEU A 42 6.35 -2.57 2.90
N MET A 43 6.65 -3.28 1.82
CA MET A 43 8.02 -3.37 1.31
C MET A 43 8.56 -1.99 0.93
N ALA A 44 7.76 -1.20 0.21
CA ALA A 44 8.12 0.17 -0.17
C ALA A 44 8.43 1.02 1.08
N TYR A 45 7.58 0.95 2.11
CA TYR A 45 7.77 1.69 3.35
C TYR A 45 9.04 1.28 4.10
N ILE A 46 9.32 -0.02 4.24
CA ILE A 46 10.52 -0.53 4.90
C ILE A 46 11.77 -0.05 4.16
N VAL A 47 11.80 -0.18 2.83
CA VAL A 47 12.91 0.25 1.97
C VAL A 47 13.14 1.76 2.10
N MET A 48 12.09 2.57 1.94
CA MET A 48 12.20 4.03 2.06
C MET A 48 12.69 4.47 3.45
N ARG A 49 12.20 3.81 4.51
CA ARG A 49 12.64 4.09 5.88
C ARG A 49 14.09 3.69 6.12
N ALA A 50 14.55 2.57 5.55
CA ALA A 50 15.95 2.16 5.63
C ALA A 50 16.87 3.18 4.94
N HIS A 51 16.51 3.64 3.75
CA HIS A 51 17.24 4.71 3.06
C HIS A 51 17.26 6.02 3.84
N ALA A 52 16.12 6.47 4.35
CA ALA A 52 16.04 7.68 5.16
C ALA A 52 16.91 7.58 6.43
N LYS A 53 16.90 6.44 7.12
CA LYS A 53 17.80 6.20 8.26
C LYS A 53 19.26 6.24 7.86
N GLY A 54 19.63 5.59 6.76
CA GLY A 54 21.01 5.59 6.26
C GLY A 54 21.50 7.00 5.93
N LEU A 55 20.61 7.87 5.43
CA LEU A 55 20.94 9.27 5.15
C LEU A 55 21.18 10.12 6.42
N VAL A 56 20.46 9.83 7.51
CA VAL A 56 20.61 10.57 8.78
C VAL A 56 21.76 10.04 9.63
N TYR A 57 21.87 8.73 9.77
CA TYR A 57 22.79 8.09 10.72
C TYR A 57 24.07 7.56 10.06
N GLY A 58 24.20 7.73 8.74
CA GLY A 58 25.23 7.06 7.95
C GLY A 58 24.84 5.62 7.61
N SER A 59 25.47 5.08 6.58
CA SER A 59 25.29 3.68 6.18
C SER A 59 26.61 3.10 5.69
N ARG A 60 26.79 1.79 5.84
CA ARG A 60 27.97 1.07 5.31
C ARG A 60 28.13 1.27 3.80
N ALA A 61 27.02 1.45 3.08
CA ALA A 61 27.06 1.73 1.63
C ALA A 61 27.66 3.11 1.32
N PHE A 62 27.36 4.13 2.14
CA PHE A 62 27.94 5.46 2.00
C PHE A 62 29.41 5.49 2.43
N GLU A 63 29.75 4.77 3.49
CA GLU A 63 31.16 4.59 3.90
C GLU A 63 31.98 3.87 2.83
N ALA A 64 31.43 2.81 2.22
CA ALA A 64 32.08 2.11 1.11
C ALA A 64 32.26 3.04 -0.11
N ALA A 65 31.24 3.83 -0.45
CA ALA A 65 31.34 4.82 -1.52
C ALA A 65 32.46 5.84 -1.24
N ARG A 66 32.57 6.32 0.01
CA ARG A 66 33.65 7.21 0.43
C ARG A 66 35.03 6.57 0.30
N ARG A 67 35.16 5.29 0.67
CA ARG A 67 36.44 4.56 0.56
C ARG A 67 36.90 4.34 -0.88
N HIS A 68 35.97 4.10 -1.80
CA HIS A 68 36.30 3.80 -3.19
C HIS A 68 36.44 5.03 -4.09
N GLY A 69 35.70 6.11 -3.81
CA GLY A 69 35.64 7.28 -4.69
C GLY A 69 35.67 8.62 -3.96
N GLY A 70 36.06 8.64 -2.69
CA GLY A 70 36.19 9.86 -1.91
C GLY A 70 34.85 10.52 -1.58
N GLU A 71 34.91 11.79 -1.17
CA GLU A 71 33.75 12.55 -0.69
C GLU A 71 32.72 12.83 -1.81
N GLU A 72 33.17 12.93 -3.05
CA GLU A 72 32.30 13.16 -4.20
C GLU A 72 31.44 11.92 -4.51
N ALA A 73 32.01 10.72 -4.45
CA ALA A 73 31.25 9.48 -4.61
C ALA A 73 30.22 9.28 -3.48
N GLU A 74 30.57 9.63 -2.24
CA GLU A 74 29.62 9.62 -1.13
C GLU A 74 28.46 10.59 -1.36
N ARG A 75 28.76 11.81 -1.80
CA ARG A 75 27.75 12.84 -2.10
C ARG A 75 26.78 12.37 -3.18
N LEU A 76 27.30 11.83 -4.30
CA LEU A 76 26.49 11.27 -5.38
C LEU A 76 25.60 10.12 -4.89
N ALA A 77 26.12 9.22 -4.05
CA ALA A 77 25.34 8.12 -3.48
C ALA A 77 24.21 8.61 -2.56
N ARG A 78 24.47 9.63 -1.73
CA ARG A 78 23.46 10.26 -0.87
C ARG A 78 22.39 10.97 -1.70
N GLU A 79 22.77 11.71 -2.73
CA GLU A 79 21.84 12.40 -3.65
C GLU A 79 20.97 11.40 -4.41
N ALA A 80 21.57 10.32 -4.94
CA ALA A 80 20.84 9.24 -5.60
C ALA A 80 19.83 8.58 -4.65
N SER A 81 20.25 8.23 -3.43
CA SER A 81 19.36 7.63 -2.43
C SER A 81 18.20 8.56 -2.05
N ARG A 82 18.44 9.88 -1.93
CA ARG A 82 17.38 10.88 -1.70
C ARG A 82 16.40 10.95 -2.87
N ARG A 83 16.90 11.04 -4.12
CA ARG A 83 16.05 11.10 -5.32
C ARG A 83 15.19 9.84 -5.45
N THR A 84 15.80 8.66 -5.33
CA THR A 84 15.10 7.38 -5.38
C THR A 84 14.02 7.29 -4.30
N THR A 85 14.35 7.60 -3.04
CA THR A 85 13.37 7.56 -1.94
C THR A 85 12.22 8.55 -2.16
N SER A 86 12.52 9.75 -2.66
CA SER A 86 11.50 10.76 -2.98
C SER A 86 10.56 10.27 -4.10
N LEU A 87 11.12 9.68 -5.16
CA LEU A 87 10.34 9.11 -6.26
C LEU A 87 9.47 7.93 -5.79
N LEU A 88 10.04 6.97 -5.05
CA LEU A 88 9.30 5.85 -4.47
C LEU A 88 8.14 6.34 -3.59
N SER A 89 8.34 7.39 -2.79
CA SER A 89 7.29 7.93 -1.91
C SER A 89 6.10 8.52 -2.66
N ARG A 90 6.32 9.01 -3.88
CA ARG A 90 5.27 9.60 -4.73
C ARG A 90 4.63 8.53 -5.60
N MET A 91 5.45 7.75 -6.28
CA MET A 91 5.00 6.75 -7.24
C MET A 91 4.40 5.54 -6.54
N LEU A 92 5.13 4.83 -5.67
CA LEU A 92 4.61 3.56 -5.12
C LEU A 92 3.43 3.76 -4.16
N LEU A 93 3.51 4.73 -3.25
CA LEU A 93 2.38 4.98 -2.33
C LEU A 93 1.19 5.64 -3.03
N GLY A 94 1.44 6.53 -3.99
CA GLY A 94 0.37 7.13 -4.80
C GLY A 94 -0.30 6.10 -5.71
N MET A 95 0.49 5.25 -6.37
CA MET A 95 0.01 4.14 -7.18
C MET A 95 -0.78 3.15 -6.33
N ALA A 96 -0.27 2.75 -5.16
CA ALA A 96 -1.00 1.88 -4.25
C ALA A 96 -2.35 2.49 -3.84
N ALA A 97 -2.37 3.78 -3.49
CA ALA A 97 -3.61 4.49 -3.16
C ALA A 97 -4.63 4.47 -4.33
N VAL A 98 -4.19 4.73 -5.55
CA VAL A 98 -5.04 4.71 -6.75
C VAL A 98 -5.57 3.29 -7.02
N PHE A 99 -4.70 2.28 -6.99
CA PHE A 99 -5.12 0.90 -7.21
C PHE A 99 -6.04 0.36 -6.12
N THR A 100 -5.89 0.81 -4.88
CA THR A 100 -6.84 0.48 -3.79
C THR A 100 -8.25 0.97 -4.10
N VAL A 101 -8.39 2.18 -4.65
CA VAL A 101 -9.70 2.70 -5.08
C VAL A 101 -10.25 1.91 -6.26
N PHE A 102 -9.42 1.63 -7.28
CA PHE A 102 -9.85 0.80 -8.41
C PHE A 102 -10.28 -0.59 -7.99
N ALA A 103 -9.55 -1.24 -7.08
CA ALA A 103 -9.93 -2.53 -6.51
C ALA A 103 -11.32 -2.41 -5.87
N SER A 104 -11.56 -1.40 -5.03
CA SER A 104 -12.85 -1.18 -4.36
C SER A 104 -14.03 -0.97 -5.33
N VAL A 105 -13.80 -0.31 -6.46
CA VAL A 105 -14.83 -0.12 -7.50
C VAL A 105 -15.07 -1.42 -8.28
N ALA A 106 -14.00 -2.15 -8.62
CA ALA A 106 -14.12 -3.44 -9.28
C ALA A 106 -14.86 -4.47 -8.41
N THR A 107 -14.59 -4.47 -7.10
CA THR A 107 -15.30 -5.33 -6.15
C THR A 107 -16.79 -4.99 -6.07
N LEU A 108 -17.17 -3.71 -6.19
CA LEU A 108 -18.58 -3.30 -6.24
C LEU A 108 -19.28 -3.88 -7.46
N LEU A 109 -18.71 -3.65 -8.65
CA LEU A 109 -19.33 -4.07 -9.91
C LEU A 109 -19.55 -5.59 -9.93
N LEU A 110 -18.57 -6.35 -9.42
CA LEU A 110 -18.68 -7.80 -9.34
C LEU A 110 -19.63 -8.27 -8.25
N THR A 111 -19.69 -7.56 -7.12
CA THR A 111 -20.72 -7.82 -6.11
C THR A 111 -22.11 -7.61 -6.74
N MET A 112 -22.33 -6.51 -7.47
CA MET A 112 -23.61 -6.25 -8.14
C MET A 112 -23.95 -7.31 -9.21
N ILE A 113 -22.98 -7.73 -10.03
CA ILE A 113 -23.16 -8.80 -11.03
C ILE A 113 -23.44 -10.15 -10.35
N GLY A 114 -22.72 -10.45 -9.27
CA GLY A 114 -22.94 -11.65 -8.47
C GLY A 114 -24.31 -11.65 -7.81
N LEU A 115 -24.81 -10.49 -7.40
CA LEU A 115 -26.11 -10.33 -6.75
C LEU A 115 -27.29 -10.33 -7.75
N ASP A 116 -27.05 -10.22 -9.06
CA ASP A 116 -28.10 -10.17 -10.09
C ASP A 116 -28.88 -11.50 -10.14
N PRO A 117 -30.20 -11.54 -9.89
CA PRO A 117 -30.97 -12.78 -9.93
C PRO A 117 -31.02 -13.46 -11.32
N SER A 118 -30.78 -12.71 -12.41
CA SER A 118 -30.80 -13.23 -13.77
C SER A 118 -29.47 -13.89 -14.20
N ALA A 119 -28.35 -13.46 -13.62
CA ALA A 119 -26.99 -13.90 -13.96
C ALA A 119 -26.21 -14.54 -12.78
N GLY A 120 -26.54 -14.16 -11.56
CA GLY A 120 -25.80 -14.37 -10.31
C GLY A 120 -25.76 -15.81 -9.80
N GLY A 121 -26.65 -16.69 -10.27
CA GLY A 121 -26.59 -18.11 -9.94
C GLY A 121 -25.56 -18.93 -10.74
N LYS A 122 -25.05 -18.41 -11.87
CA LYS A 122 -24.22 -19.19 -12.82
C LYS A 122 -22.72 -18.90 -12.76
N VAL A 123 -22.30 -17.84 -12.06
CA VAL A 123 -20.92 -17.31 -12.09
C VAL A 123 -20.22 -17.42 -10.72
N MET A 124 -20.90 -17.88 -9.67
CA MET A 124 -20.30 -18.00 -8.34
C MET A 124 -19.33 -19.18 -8.27
N PHE A 125 -18.06 -18.88 -8.00
CA PHE A 125 -17.06 -19.87 -7.63
C PHE A 125 -17.51 -20.60 -6.33
N PRO A 126 -17.19 -21.89 -6.16
CA PRO A 126 -17.87 -22.79 -5.21
C PRO A 126 -17.54 -22.58 -3.72
N VAL A 127 -16.98 -21.43 -3.32
CA VAL A 127 -16.53 -21.16 -1.95
C VAL A 127 -17.34 -19.99 -1.37
N GLN A 128 -18.61 -20.24 -1.05
CA GLN A 128 -19.45 -19.30 -0.30
C GLN A 128 -19.14 -19.42 1.20
N LEU A 129 -18.61 -18.35 1.81
CA LEU A 129 -18.35 -18.30 3.26
C LEU A 129 -19.38 -17.47 4.05
N ALA A 130 -20.15 -16.60 3.40
CA ALA A 130 -21.18 -15.77 4.06
C ALA A 130 -22.52 -15.74 3.28
N PRO A 131 -23.65 -15.47 3.94
CA PRO A 131 -24.95 -15.29 3.28
C PRO A 131 -24.94 -14.11 2.30
N PHE A 132 -25.75 -14.20 1.25
CA PHE A 132 -25.85 -13.20 0.18
C PHE A 132 -26.18 -11.79 0.67
N ASP A 133 -27.07 -11.69 1.67
CA ASP A 133 -27.48 -10.41 2.27
C ASP A 133 -26.32 -9.68 2.97
N ALA A 134 -25.31 -10.43 3.46
CA ALA A 134 -24.14 -9.87 4.11
C ALA A 134 -23.06 -9.40 3.12
N ALA A 135 -23.14 -9.78 1.84
CA ALA A 135 -22.10 -9.50 0.86
C ALA A 135 -21.99 -8.00 0.52
N PHE A 136 -23.12 -7.28 0.48
CA PHE A 136 -23.12 -5.84 0.21
C PHE A 136 -22.58 -5.03 1.39
N ASP A 137 -22.93 -5.40 2.62
CA ASP A 137 -22.42 -4.75 3.84
C ASP A 137 -20.92 -4.97 4.02
N LEU A 138 -20.44 -6.20 3.78
CA LEU A 138 -19.02 -6.53 3.80
C LEU A 138 -18.24 -5.75 2.73
N TRP A 139 -18.79 -5.61 1.52
CA TRP A 139 -18.21 -4.77 0.47
C TRP A 139 -18.16 -3.30 0.91
N ALA A 140 -19.26 -2.74 1.43
CA ALA A 140 -19.32 -1.33 1.80
C ALA A 140 -18.29 -0.98 2.88
N LEU A 141 -18.15 -1.85 3.89
CA LEU A 141 -17.14 -1.69 4.93
C LEU A 141 -15.71 -1.79 4.37
N SER A 142 -15.44 -2.80 3.52
CA SER A 142 -14.16 -2.96 2.85
C SER A 142 -13.79 -1.74 2.00
N ALA A 143 -14.75 -1.19 1.24
CA ALA A 143 -14.56 0.00 0.41
C ALA A 143 -14.22 1.24 1.25
N VAL A 144 -14.91 1.47 2.37
CA VAL A 144 -14.61 2.58 3.28
C VAL A 144 -13.19 2.44 3.86
N MET A 145 -12.81 1.25 4.28
CA MET A 145 -11.46 0.97 4.79
C MET A 145 -10.40 1.23 3.72
N SER A 146 -10.65 0.78 2.49
CA SER A 146 -9.76 0.96 1.34
C SER A 146 -9.60 2.43 0.94
N VAL A 147 -10.68 3.21 0.89
CA VAL A 147 -10.59 4.67 0.59
C VAL A 147 -9.84 5.40 1.70
N ALA A 148 -10.13 5.11 2.97
CA ALA A 148 -9.40 5.69 4.09
C ALA A 148 -7.91 5.31 4.06
N ALA A 149 -7.58 4.06 3.73
CA ALA A 149 -6.21 3.61 3.56
C ALA A 149 -5.50 4.36 2.42
N ALA A 150 -6.16 4.57 1.28
CA ALA A 150 -5.61 5.30 0.15
C ALA A 150 -5.19 6.73 0.54
N VAL A 151 -6.05 7.44 1.26
CA VAL A 151 -5.73 8.78 1.79
C VAL A 151 -4.53 8.72 2.74
N LEU A 152 -4.50 7.76 3.65
CA LEU A 152 -3.43 7.61 4.63
C LEU A 152 -2.09 7.21 3.99
N LEU A 153 -2.08 6.45 2.90
CA LEU A 153 -0.88 6.15 2.11
C LEU A 153 -0.28 7.41 1.48
N VAL A 154 -1.13 8.31 0.96
CA VAL A 154 -0.68 9.61 0.43
C VAL A 154 -0.05 10.46 1.53
N VAL A 155 -0.67 10.50 2.72
CA VAL A 155 -0.13 11.18 3.90
C VAL A 155 1.20 10.57 4.34
N ALA A 156 1.30 9.24 4.36
CA ALA A 156 2.54 8.53 4.67
C ALA A 156 3.68 8.87 3.68
N GLY A 157 3.38 9.06 2.40
CA GLY A 157 4.36 9.56 1.43
C GLY A 157 4.86 10.96 1.79
N GLY A 158 3.98 11.82 2.31
CA GLY A 158 4.34 13.11 2.89
C GLY A 158 5.30 12.99 4.07
N ASP A 159 5.08 12.02 4.97
CA ASP A 159 5.97 11.74 6.11
C ASP A 159 7.36 11.31 5.64
N VAL A 160 7.46 10.42 4.66
CA VAL A 160 8.75 10.00 4.07
C VAL A 160 9.51 11.21 3.51
N ARG A 161 8.83 12.10 2.77
CA ARG A 161 9.45 13.33 2.24
C ARG A 161 9.86 14.30 3.33
N ARG A 162 9.18 14.32 4.49
CA ARG A 162 9.62 15.09 5.67
C ARG A 162 10.89 14.49 6.27
N TRP A 163 11.02 13.16 6.32
CA TRP A 163 12.27 12.51 6.76
C TRP A 163 13.46 12.87 5.88
N LEU A 164 13.27 12.90 4.56
CA LEU A 164 14.33 13.29 3.62
C LEU A 164 14.79 14.74 3.80
N ARG A 165 13.88 15.66 4.16
CA ARG A 165 14.22 17.06 4.46
C ARG A 165 15.01 17.23 5.76
N MET A 166 14.75 16.41 6.77
CA MET A 166 15.53 16.42 8.01
C MET A 166 16.92 15.80 7.86
N ALA A 167 17.12 15.03 6.78
CA ALA A 167 18.41 14.42 6.46
C ALA A 167 19.28 15.31 5.55
N ALA A 168 18.77 16.49 5.15
CA ALA A 168 19.43 17.49 4.30
C ALA A 168 20.30 18.42 5.14
#